data_AF-A0A661LL39-F1
#
_entry.id   AF-A0A661LL39-F1
#
_cell.length_a   1.000
_cell.length_b   1.000
_cell.length_c   1.000
_cell.angle_alpha   90.00
_cell.angle_beta   90.00
_cell.angle_gamma   90.00
#
_symmetry.space_group_name_H-M   'P 1'
#
loop_
_entity.id
_entity.type
_entity.pdbx_description
1 polymer ?
#
loop_
_entity_poly.entity_id
_entity_poly.type
_entity_poly.pdbx_seq_one_letter_code
_entity_poly.pdbx_strand_id
1 'polypeptide(L)'
;CNSGIYGARRSTLLKYLKKLKQRPHQVDKERDGRMIAVEEYFITDLVELMNNDGLTVGFTAVDEEKEVMGIDTREDLVLAQEIFAKRNRQVKRL
;
A
#
# COMPACT_ATOMS: atom_id res chain seq x y z
N CYS A 1 -6.42 2.19 9.49
CA CYS A 1 -5.91 1.01 8.73
C CYS A 1 -4.66 1.43 7.94
N ASN A 2 -3.88 0.50 7.40
CA ASN A 2 -2.80 0.81 6.46
C ASN A 2 -3.41 1.05 5.06
N SER A 3 -3.11 2.19 4.44
CA SER A 3 -3.65 2.61 3.14
C SER A 3 -2.87 2.09 1.92
N GLY A 4 -1.78 1.35 2.11
CA GLY A 4 -0.94 0.88 1.00
C GLY A 4 -0.04 1.97 0.40
N ILE A 5 0.06 3.13 1.04
CA ILE A 5 0.90 4.25 0.60
C ILE A 5 2.15 4.31 1.47
N TYR A 6 3.33 4.31 0.84
CA TYR A 6 4.61 4.26 1.53
C TYR A 6 5.56 5.33 1.04
N GLY A 7 6.23 6.02 1.98
CA GLY A 7 7.31 6.95 1.69
C GLY A 7 8.63 6.42 2.24
N ALA A 8 9.68 6.42 1.41
CA ALA A 8 11.01 6.00 1.85
C ALA A 8 12.13 6.70 1.05
N ARG A 9 13.31 6.84 1.65
CA ARG A 9 14.51 7.25 0.91
C ARG A 9 14.91 6.14 -0.06
N ARG A 10 15.10 6.48 -1.34
CA ARG A 10 15.40 5.51 -2.41
C ARG A 10 16.57 4.58 -2.08
N SER A 11 17.69 5.13 -1.62
CA SER A 11 18.89 4.34 -1.30
C SER A 11 18.63 3.33 -0.18
N THR A 12 17.92 3.75 0.87
CA THR A 12 17.48 2.88 1.95
C THR A 12 16.53 1.80 1.42
N LEU A 13 15.49 2.17 0.66
CA LEU A 13 14.52 1.22 0.11
C LEU A 13 15.20 0.12 -0.70
N LEU A 14 16.08 0.48 -1.64
CA LEU A 14 16.80 -0.49 -2.48
C LEU A 14 17.70 -1.44 -1.66
N LYS A 15 18.30 -0.97 -0.56
CA LYS A 15 19.08 -1.83 0.36
C LYS A 15 18.17 -2.87 1.03
N TYR A 16 17.00 -2.46 1.50
CA TYR A 16 16.10 -3.34 2.25
C TYR A 16 15.28 -4.29 1.35
N LEU A 17 14.99 -3.93 0.11
CA LEU A 17 14.38 -4.86 -0.86
C LEU A 17 15.25 -6.10 -1.09
N LYS A 18 16.59 -5.97 -1.01
CA LYS A 18 17.50 -7.13 -1.07
C LYS A 18 17.36 -8.05 0.15
N LYS A 19 17.10 -7.49 1.34
CA LYS A 19 16.83 -8.27 2.56
C LYS A 19 15.46 -8.93 2.49
N LEU A 20 14.44 -8.21 2.01
CA LEU A 20 13.07 -8.73 1.85
C LEU A 20 13.02 -9.96 0.95
N LYS A 21 13.75 -9.95 -0.17
CA LYS A 21 13.86 -11.10 -1.08
C LYS A 21 14.29 -12.41 -0.39
N GLN A 22 14.97 -12.34 0.74
CA GLN A 22 15.45 -13.53 1.47
C GLN A 22 14.40 -14.10 2.44
N ARG A 23 13.23 -13.46 2.55
CA ARG A 23 12.19 -13.76 3.54
C ARG A 23 10.79 -13.80 2.89
N PRO A 24 10.55 -14.70 1.93
CA PRO A 24 9.22 -14.87 1.36
C PRO A 24 8.22 -15.40 2.39
N HIS A 25 6.99 -14.93 2.31
CA HIS A 25 5.84 -15.62 2.89
C HIS A 25 5.42 -16.71 1.92
N GLN A 26 5.22 -17.94 2.41
CA GLN A 26 4.66 -19.03 1.63
C GLN A 26 3.14 -18.97 1.74
N VAL A 27 2.46 -18.79 0.62
CA VAL A 27 1.00 -18.65 0.57
C VAL A 27 0.43 -19.64 -0.43
N ASP A 28 -0.52 -20.46 0.00
CA ASP A 28 -1.23 -21.36 -0.88
C ASP A 28 -2.31 -20.61 -1.67
N LYS A 29 -2.29 -20.75 -3.00
CA LYS A 29 -3.29 -20.15 -3.90
C LYS A 29 -3.86 -21.19 -4.85
N GLU A 30 -5.14 -21.05 -5.15
CA GLU A 30 -5.76 -21.81 -6.22
C GLU A 30 -5.43 -21.16 -7.58
N ARG A 31 -4.87 -21.94 -8.51
CA ARG A 31 -4.74 -21.58 -9.92
C ARG A 31 -5.20 -22.75 -10.78
N ASP A 32 -6.15 -22.49 -11.67
CA ASP A 32 -6.73 -23.48 -12.59
C ASP A 32 -7.20 -24.76 -11.87
N GLY A 33 -7.86 -24.61 -10.71
CA GLY A 33 -8.37 -25.72 -9.90
C GLY A 33 -7.30 -26.51 -9.13
N ARG A 34 -6.05 -26.01 -9.05
CA ARG A 34 -4.96 -26.63 -8.29
C ARG A 34 -4.43 -25.69 -7.22
N MET A 35 -4.18 -26.23 -6.04
CA MET A 35 -3.46 -25.51 -4.98
C MET A 35 -1.97 -25.48 -5.31
N ILE A 36 -1.40 -24.27 -5.35
CA ILE A 36 0.04 -24.04 -5.53
C ILE A 36 0.56 -23.15 -4.40
N ALA A 37 1.74 -23.45 -3.88
CA ALA A 37 2.44 -22.55 -2.98
C ALA A 37 3.14 -21.46 -3.81
N VAL A 38 2.95 -20.20 -3.42
CA VAL A 38 3.63 -19.04 -4.03
C VAL A 38 4.35 -18.23 -2.97
N GLU A 39 5.44 -17.61 -3.38
CA GLU A 39 6.17 -16.65 -2.57
C GLU A 39 5.53 -15.27 -2.68
N GLU A 40 5.09 -14.72 -1.55
CA GLU A 40 4.63 -13.34 -1.44
C GLU A 40 5.59 -12.51 -0.58
N TYR A 41 5.68 -11.23 -0.93
CA TYR A 41 6.53 -10.26 -0.24
C TYR A 41 5.70 -9.01 0.03
N PHE A 42 5.64 -8.56 1.27
CA PHE A 42 4.89 -7.37 1.64
C PHE A 42 5.83 -6.20 1.93
N ILE A 43 5.55 -5.03 1.34
CA ILE A 43 6.33 -3.81 1.61
C ILE A 43 6.29 -3.45 3.11
N THR A 44 5.23 -3.84 3.83
CA THR A 44 5.11 -3.62 5.29
C THR A 44 6.15 -4.36 6.11
N ASP A 45 6.65 -5.50 5.63
CA ASP A 45 7.73 -6.25 6.31
C ASP A 45 8.99 -5.40 6.40
N LEU A 46 9.17 -4.45 5.46
CA LEU A 46 10.27 -3.50 5.53
C LEU A 46 10.23 -2.62 6.78
N VAL A 47 9.04 -2.32 7.31
CA VAL A 47 8.91 -1.51 8.53
C VAL A 47 9.59 -2.22 9.70
N GLU A 48 9.29 -3.50 9.89
CA GLU A 48 9.91 -4.32 10.93
C GLU A 48 11.42 -4.46 10.69
N LEU A 49 11.84 -4.78 9.46
CA LEU A 49 13.26 -4.93 9.12
C LEU A 49 14.06 -3.65 9.40
N MET A 50 13.52 -2.49 9.03
CA MET A 50 14.17 -1.21 9.23
C MET A 50 14.19 -0.82 10.71
N ASN A 51 13.10 -1.02 11.43
CA ASN A 51 13.01 -0.75 12.86
C ASN A 51 14.02 -1.60 13.66
N ASN A 52 14.10 -2.89 13.37
CA ASN A 52 15.02 -3.82 14.05
C ASN A 52 16.50 -3.49 13.78
N ASP A 53 16.81 -2.87 12.64
CA ASP A 53 18.14 -2.37 12.30
C ASP A 53 18.41 -0.94 12.83
N GLY A 54 17.48 -0.36 13.60
CA GLY A 54 17.64 0.95 14.25
C GLY A 54 17.33 2.17 13.37
N LEU A 55 16.65 1.98 12.23
CA LEU A 55 16.20 3.11 11.41
C LEU A 55 14.92 3.72 11.99
N THR A 56 14.78 5.04 11.83
CA THR A 56 13.53 5.72 12.12
C THR A 56 12.45 5.31 11.12
N VAL A 57 11.39 4.70 11.63
CA VAL A 57 10.15 4.40 10.91
C VAL A 57 9.00 5.12 11.59
N GLY A 58 7.96 5.47 10.83
CA GLY A 58 6.80 6.18 11.35
C GLY A 58 5.62 6.06 10.41
N PHE A 59 4.51 6.69 10.77
CA PHE A 59 3.30 6.75 9.96
C PHE A 59 2.71 8.16 10.03
N THR A 60 1.90 8.49 9.02
CA THR A 60 1.06 9.69 9.01
C THR A 60 -0.39 9.23 8.99
N ALA A 61 -1.18 9.70 9.95
CA ALA A 61 -2.62 9.53 9.93
C ALA A 61 -3.25 10.61 9.05
N VAL A 62 -4.36 10.27 8.40
CA VAL A 62 -5.23 11.22 7.70
C VAL A 62 -6.56 11.28 8.44
N ASP A 63 -7.19 12.46 8.43
CA ASP A 63 -8.44 12.68 9.14
C ASP A 63 -9.64 12.12 8.37
N GLU A 64 -9.59 12.19 7.04
CA GLU A 64 -10.65 11.70 6.15
C GLU A 64 -10.21 10.45 5.37
N GLU A 65 -10.99 9.37 5.47
CA GLU A 65 -10.75 8.13 4.72
C GLU A 65 -10.62 8.36 3.20
N LYS A 66 -11.39 9.31 2.66
CA LYS A 66 -11.42 9.67 1.24
C LYS A 66 -10.10 10.20 0.69
N GLU A 67 -9.16 10.59 1.55
CA GLU A 67 -7.82 11.01 1.13
C GLU A 67 -6.97 9.84 0.63
N VAL A 68 -7.22 8.63 1.14
CA VAL A 68 -6.39 7.44 0.92
C VAL A 68 -7.19 6.18 0.61
N MET A 69 -8.50 6.30 0.38
CA MET A 69 -9.38 5.17 0.11
C MET A 69 -8.95 4.39 -1.14
N GLY A 70 -9.04 3.06 -1.06
CA GLY A 70 -8.92 2.17 -2.21
C GLY A 70 -10.19 2.16 -3.07
N ILE A 71 -10.09 1.57 -4.27
CA ILE A 71 -11.23 1.32 -5.15
C ILE A 71 -11.23 -0.18 -5.46
N ASP A 72 -11.94 -0.94 -4.64
CA ASP A 72 -11.99 -2.40 -4.74
C ASP A 72 -13.36 -2.88 -5.27
N THR A 73 -14.38 -2.03 -5.18
CA THR A 73 -15.76 -2.32 -5.59
C THR A 73 -16.30 -1.28 -6.58
N ARG A 74 -17.47 -1.57 -7.15
CA ARG A 74 -18.18 -0.62 -8.03
C ARG A 74 -18.65 0.60 -7.25
N GLU A 75 -19.07 0.40 -6.01
CA GLU A 75 -19.53 1.42 -5.09
C GLU A 75 -18.40 2.40 -4.75
N ASP A 76 -17.18 1.88 -4.50
CA ASP A 76 -15.99 2.72 -4.28
C ASP A 76 -15.68 3.58 -5.51
N LEU A 77 -15.84 3.02 -6.71
CA LEU A 77 -15.61 3.74 -7.96
C LEU A 77 -16.59 4.90 -8.12
N VAL A 78 -17.88 4.68 -7.83
CA VAL A 78 -18.91 5.73 -7.89
C VAL A 78 -18.57 6.84 -6.89
N LEU A 79 -18.24 6.48 -5.65
CA LEU A 79 -17.86 7.45 -4.62
C LEU A 79 -16.64 8.28 -5.03
N ALA A 80 -15.58 7.64 -5.55
CA ALA A 80 -14.39 8.32 -6.03
C ALA A 80 -14.72 9.31 -7.14
N GLN A 81 -15.53 8.91 -8.13
CA GLN A 81 -15.97 9.78 -9.22
C GLN A 81 -16.72 11.02 -8.73
N GLU A 82 -17.60 10.87 -7.74
CA GLU A 82 -18.30 12.00 -7.14
C GLU A 82 -17.36 12.99 -6.45
N ILE A 83 -16.37 12.49 -5.71
CA ILE A 83 -15.36 13.32 -5.03
C ILE A 83 -14.57 14.15 -6.06
N PHE A 84 -14.08 13.51 -7.12
CA PHE A 84 -13.34 14.21 -8.19
C PHE A 84 -14.23 15.20 -8.96
N ALA A 85 -15.49 14.85 -9.25
CA ALA A 85 -16.42 15.75 -9.92
C ALA A 85 -16.77 17.00 -9.08
N LYS A 86 -16.84 16.87 -7.74
CA LYS A 86 -17.03 18.00 -6.82
C LYS A 86 -15.80 18.90 -6.80
N ARG A 87 -14.59 18.33 -6.69
CA ARG A 87 -13.31 19.08 -6.74
C ARG A 87 -13.18 19.89 -8.03
N ASN A 88 -13.43 19.29 -9.18
CA ASN A 88 -13.32 19.98 -10.48
C ASN A 88 -14.29 21.17 -10.60
N ARG A 89 -15.48 21.08 -10.00
CA ARG A 89 -16.45 22.19 -9.98
C ARG A 89 -16.02 23.33 -9.06
N GLN A 90 -15.33 23.03 -7.96
CA GLN A 90 -14.78 24.04 -7.06
C GLN A 90 -13.60 24.77 -7.70
N VAL A 91 -12.69 24.05 -8.35
CA VAL A 91 -11.54 24.65 -9.05
C VAL A 91 -11.99 25.60 -10.18
N LYS A 92 -13.04 25.28 -10.93
CA LYS A 92 -13.58 26.15 -11.99
C LYS A 92 -14.31 27.41 -11.48
N ARG A 93 -14.59 27.50 -10.18
CA ARG A 93 -15.26 28.65 -9.56
C ARG A 93 -14.30 29.64 -8.89
N LEU A 94 -13.01 29.30 -8.84
CA LEU A 94 -11.90 30.15 -8.43
C LEU A 94 -11.25 30.76 -9.67
#